data_AF-A0A2J7RF88-F1
#
_entry.id   AF-A0A2J7RF88-F1
#
_cell.length_a   1.000
_cell.length_b   1.000
_cell.length_c   1.000
_cell.angle_alpha   90.00
_cell.angle_beta   90.00
_cell.angle_gamma   90.00
#
_symmetry.space_group_name_H-M   'P 1'
#
loop_
_entity.id
_entity.type
_entity.pdbx_description
1 polymer ?
#
loop_
_entity_poly.entity_id
_entity_poly.type
_entity_poly.pdbx_seq_one_letter_code
_entity_poly.pdbx_strand_id
1 'polypeptide(L)'
;MQFKRTCRFFVNRRVAFLIICVSVTLLVLSIRRPENSLADEEEAEVVIINRRVQKLRKELQRQASQALLGSELRSMPSNIEDQYEAEIRDDELMKVPRLGDNGVAVILQGEEAKQAEKLMEVEAFNIVLSDKIPFSRKLPDARNPKCKDLTYDSDLPSASVVIVFTNEAWSSLIRTVHSVLNGSPTHLLKEIVLVDDCSDRRELQGRLDYYLRTRLPSKVRLLRLTERTGLIRARLAGARSAVGSVLVFLDAHCEVVQNWLEPLLQRIKEKRTAVLVPIIDVIDDKTFEYMYSKSSLDFFQVGGFTWSGHFTWVVVPEAEKARRGSSVAPTRSPTMAGGLFAIERNYFWEIGSYDSQMDVWGGENLEMSFRVWQCGGSLETIPCSRVGHIFRSFHPYTFPGGKDTHGINTARMVEVWLDEYKSLFYMHRPDLLGRDIGDLTERVNLKKRLKCKPFRWYLQNVYPGMFIPTENVEAFGQVRVFGLVPMSASSRHPALCCLCAGTEPPEVSRQPSERYQWGAV
;
A
#
# COMPACT_ATOMS: atom_id res chain seq x y z
N MET A 1 -48.17 -60.52 -6.45
CA MET A 1 -49.36 -59.64 -6.48
C MET A 1 -49.38 -58.90 -7.81
N GLN A 2 -50.34 -59.23 -8.66
CA GLN A 2 -50.77 -58.48 -9.85
C GLN A 2 -51.46 -57.17 -9.38
N PHE A 3 -51.66 -56.08 -10.12
CA PHE A 3 -52.17 -55.80 -11.47
C PHE A 3 -51.72 -54.33 -11.80
N LYS A 4 -51.19 -53.99 -13.00
CA LYS A 4 -51.92 -53.51 -14.21
C LYS A 4 -52.87 -52.32 -13.90
N ARG A 5 -52.91 -51.19 -14.63
CA ARG A 5 -52.95 -51.07 -16.10
C ARG A 5 -53.06 -49.60 -16.59
N THR A 6 -52.34 -49.30 -17.68
CA THR A 6 -52.72 -48.56 -18.91
C THR A 6 -53.00 -47.04 -18.97
N CYS A 7 -52.17 -46.40 -19.81
CA CYS A 7 -52.46 -45.30 -20.76
C CYS A 7 -53.73 -45.51 -21.61
N ARG A 8 -54.30 -44.42 -22.17
CA ARG A 8 -54.51 -44.22 -23.63
C ARG A 8 -55.08 -42.82 -24.01
N PHE A 9 -54.39 -42.20 -25.00
CA PHE A 9 -54.88 -41.49 -26.22
C PHE A 9 -55.52 -40.08 -26.12
N PHE A 10 -54.91 -39.05 -26.74
CA PHE A 10 -55.14 -38.48 -28.11
C PHE A 10 -56.46 -37.66 -28.18
N VAL A 11 -56.62 -36.49 -28.82
CA VAL A 11 -55.79 -35.59 -29.64
C VAL A 11 -56.66 -34.36 -29.96
N ASN A 12 -56.05 -33.17 -30.15
CA ASN A 12 -56.45 -32.02 -31.02
C ASN A 12 -57.90 -31.46 -30.97
N ARG A 13 -58.20 -30.18 -31.19
CA ARG A 13 -57.49 -28.94 -31.53
C ARG A 13 -58.58 -27.85 -31.59
N ARG A 14 -58.16 -26.58 -31.62
CA ARG A 14 -58.90 -25.41 -32.15
C ARG A 14 -60.08 -24.90 -31.31
N VAL A 15 -59.78 -24.14 -30.26
CA VAL A 15 -60.47 -22.83 -30.02
C VAL A 15 -59.51 -21.81 -29.37
N ALA A 16 -58.53 -22.22 -28.57
CA ALA A 16 -57.76 -21.26 -27.75
C ALA A 16 -56.47 -20.69 -28.38
N PHE A 17 -56.26 -20.83 -29.70
CA PHE A 17 -55.06 -20.30 -30.40
C PHE A 17 -55.35 -19.11 -31.32
N LEU A 18 -56.56 -18.52 -31.25
CA LEU A 18 -56.95 -17.40 -32.12
C LEU A 18 -57.25 -16.08 -31.42
N ILE A 19 -57.09 -15.98 -30.09
CA ILE A 19 -57.40 -14.74 -29.35
C ILE A 19 -56.16 -14.07 -28.74
N ILE A 20 -55.01 -14.75 -28.63
CA ILE A 20 -53.82 -14.17 -27.99
C ILE A 20 -52.77 -13.66 -29.01
N CYS A 21 -52.91 -13.98 -30.30
CA CYS A 21 -51.96 -13.52 -31.35
C CYS A 21 -52.43 -12.32 -32.19
N VAL A 22 -53.52 -11.62 -31.81
CA VAL A 22 -54.01 -10.42 -32.54
C VAL A 22 -53.89 -9.12 -31.73
N SER A 23 -53.48 -9.19 -30.46
CA SER A 23 -53.38 -7.99 -29.60
C SER A 23 -51.97 -7.40 -29.45
N VAL A 24 -50.93 -8.03 -30.01
CA VAL A 24 -49.54 -7.53 -29.89
C VAL A 24 -48.96 -7.05 -31.23
N THR A 25 -49.62 -7.35 -32.36
CA THR A 25 -49.11 -6.97 -33.70
C THR A 25 -49.77 -5.70 -34.28
N LEU A 26 -50.73 -5.08 -33.57
CA LEU A 26 -51.34 -3.79 -33.97
C LEU A 26 -50.90 -2.59 -33.13
N LEU A 27 -49.90 -2.75 -32.24
CA LEU A 27 -49.27 -1.63 -31.52
C LEU A 27 -47.84 -1.33 -32.00
N VAL A 28 -47.43 -1.86 -33.17
CA VAL A 28 -46.06 -1.70 -33.71
C VAL A 28 -45.99 -0.77 -34.92
N LEU A 29 -47.09 -0.15 -35.38
CA LEU A 29 -47.06 0.65 -36.63
C LEU A 29 -47.77 2.02 -36.61
N SER A 30 -47.92 2.72 -35.47
CA SER A 30 -48.40 4.13 -35.52
C SER A 30 -47.92 5.11 -34.44
N ILE A 31 -46.82 4.86 -33.73
CA ILE A 31 -46.19 5.91 -32.91
C ILE A 31 -44.71 6.04 -33.28
N ARG A 32 -44.48 6.75 -34.39
CA ARG A 32 -43.21 7.43 -34.68
C ARG A 32 -43.38 8.89 -34.28
N ARG A 33 -43.02 9.23 -33.03
CA ARG A 33 -42.62 10.57 -32.58
C ARG A 33 -41.61 10.41 -31.43
N PRO A 34 -40.65 11.32 -31.28
CA PRO A 34 -39.36 11.02 -30.66
C PRO A 34 -39.41 11.15 -29.12
N GLU A 35 -39.09 10.07 -28.41
CA GLU A 35 -38.66 10.13 -27.00
C GLU A 35 -37.19 10.56 -26.99
N ASN A 36 -36.93 11.87 -26.96
CA ASN A 36 -35.59 12.41 -26.75
C ASN A 36 -35.63 13.81 -26.10
N SER A 37 -36.64 14.10 -25.27
CA SER A 37 -36.75 15.41 -24.61
C SER A 37 -37.13 15.38 -23.12
N LEU A 38 -37.43 14.21 -22.54
CA LEU A 38 -37.76 14.10 -21.11
C LEU A 38 -36.58 13.63 -20.26
N ALA A 39 -35.71 12.76 -20.79
CA ALA A 39 -34.49 12.33 -20.10
C ALA A 39 -33.44 13.45 -20.02
N ASP A 40 -33.34 14.29 -21.05
CA ASP A 40 -32.42 15.43 -21.07
C ASP A 40 -32.86 16.58 -20.13
N GLU A 41 -34.17 16.74 -19.89
CA GLU A 41 -34.70 17.72 -18.94
C GLU A 41 -34.49 17.28 -17.48
N GLU A 42 -34.67 15.99 -17.15
CA GLU A 42 -34.36 15.45 -15.82
C GLU A 42 -32.85 15.48 -15.53
N GLU A 43 -31.98 15.15 -16.50
CA GLU A 43 -30.53 15.29 -16.32
C GLU A 43 -30.11 16.75 -16.14
N ALA A 44 -30.71 17.68 -16.88
CA ALA A 44 -30.45 19.11 -16.72
C ALA A 44 -30.89 19.62 -15.34
N GLU A 45 -32.03 19.16 -14.83
CA GLU A 45 -32.52 19.51 -13.48
C GLU A 45 -31.61 18.95 -12.38
N VAL A 46 -31.17 17.70 -12.51
CA VAL A 46 -30.22 17.08 -11.57
C VAL A 46 -28.88 17.81 -11.57
N VAL A 47 -28.39 18.26 -12.74
CA VAL A 47 -27.16 19.05 -12.85
C VAL A 47 -27.34 20.44 -12.21
N ILE A 48 -28.49 21.08 -12.37
CA ILE A 48 -28.80 22.37 -11.75
C ILE A 48 -28.92 22.23 -10.22
N ILE A 49 -29.58 21.18 -9.74
CA ILE A 49 -29.70 20.85 -8.31
C ILE A 49 -28.31 20.58 -7.73
N ASN A 50 -27.47 19.77 -8.40
CA ASN A 50 -26.11 19.49 -7.94
C ASN A 50 -25.23 20.74 -7.90
N ARG A 51 -25.35 21.65 -8.88
CA ARG A 51 -24.65 22.95 -8.84
C ARG A 51 -25.13 23.83 -7.68
N ARG A 52 -26.43 23.84 -7.38
CA ARG A 52 -26.99 24.56 -6.23
C ARG A 52 -26.53 23.96 -4.90
N VAL A 53 -26.49 22.64 -4.78
CA VAL A 53 -25.98 21.92 -3.60
C VAL A 53 -24.48 22.19 -3.40
N GLN A 54 -23.67 22.18 -4.46
CA GLN A 54 -22.25 22.53 -4.37
C GLN A 54 -22.03 23.99 -3.99
N LYS A 55 -22.86 24.92 -4.49
CA LYS A 55 -22.81 26.33 -4.13
C LYS A 55 -23.17 26.53 -2.65
N LEU A 56 -24.27 25.90 -2.19
CA LEU A 56 -24.68 25.91 -0.78
C LEU A 56 -23.62 25.29 0.13
N ARG A 57 -22.98 24.19 -0.26
CA ARG A 57 -21.86 23.58 0.48
C ARG A 57 -20.67 24.53 0.59
N LYS A 58 -20.28 25.20 -0.49
CA LYS A 58 -19.21 26.22 -0.47
C LYS A 58 -19.58 27.42 0.40
N GLU A 59 -20.83 27.86 0.39
CA GLU A 59 -21.34 28.93 1.25
C GLU A 59 -21.28 28.52 2.74
N LEU A 60 -21.72 27.29 3.05
CA LEU A 60 -21.65 26.71 4.40
C LEU A 60 -20.20 26.54 4.87
N GLN A 61 -19.30 26.14 3.97
CA GLN A 61 -17.86 26.04 4.23
C GLN A 61 -17.24 27.41 4.46
N ARG A 62 -17.67 28.45 3.71
CA ARG A 62 -17.19 29.81 3.92
C ARG A 62 -17.68 30.37 5.24
N GLN A 63 -18.91 30.06 5.63
CA GLN A 63 -19.46 30.39 6.95
C GLN A 63 -18.76 29.62 8.08
N ALA A 64 -18.43 28.33 7.87
CA ALA A 64 -17.65 27.53 8.81
C ALA A 64 -16.20 28.04 8.93
N SER A 65 -15.53 28.37 7.82
CA SER A 65 -14.20 28.98 7.81
C SER A 65 -14.20 30.39 8.43
N GLN A 66 -15.26 31.19 8.23
CA GLN A 66 -15.39 32.50 8.90
C GLN A 66 -15.70 32.35 10.40
N ALA A 67 -16.44 31.31 10.81
CA ALA A 67 -16.62 30.96 12.21
C ALA A 67 -15.32 30.44 12.85
N LEU A 68 -14.49 29.72 12.10
CA LEU A 68 -13.14 29.27 12.52
C LEU A 68 -12.13 30.43 12.57
N LEU A 69 -12.11 31.35 11.60
CA LEU A 69 -11.22 32.53 11.64
C LEU A 69 -11.66 33.58 12.67
N GLY A 70 -12.95 33.63 13.03
CA GLY A 70 -13.48 34.51 14.06
C GLY A 70 -13.42 33.94 15.48
N SER A 71 -12.92 32.71 15.67
CA SER A 71 -12.89 32.02 16.98
C SER A 71 -11.50 31.69 17.51
N GLU A 72 -10.42 32.18 16.87
CA GLU A 72 -9.12 32.18 17.53
C GLU A 72 -9.15 33.13 18.74
N LEU A 73 -8.86 32.55 19.92
CA LEU A 73 -9.04 33.09 21.29
C LEU A 73 -10.46 33.02 21.90
N ARG A 74 -11.10 31.84 21.88
CA ARG A 74 -11.84 31.41 23.08
C ARG A 74 -11.09 30.26 23.74
N SER A 75 -10.65 30.48 24.97
CA SER A 75 -10.15 29.43 25.86
C SER A 75 -11.11 28.23 25.82
N MET A 76 -10.63 27.08 25.36
CA MET A 76 -11.34 25.82 25.55
C MET A 76 -11.62 25.67 27.05
N PRO A 77 -12.82 25.22 27.47
CA PRO A 77 -13.12 25.06 28.89
C PRO A 77 -12.10 24.08 29.50
N SER A 78 -11.46 24.48 30.61
CA SER A 78 -10.42 23.71 31.31
C SER A 78 -10.75 22.22 31.45
N ASN A 79 -12.02 21.90 31.64
CA ASN A 79 -12.55 20.55 31.80
C ASN A 79 -12.15 19.53 30.72
N ILE A 80 -12.08 19.89 29.43
CA ILE A 80 -11.77 18.90 28.37
C ILE A 80 -10.27 18.64 28.23
N GLU A 81 -9.44 19.66 28.42
CA GLU A 81 -7.99 19.47 28.46
C GLU A 81 -7.56 18.73 29.72
N ASP A 82 -8.23 18.99 30.86
CA ASP A 82 -8.04 18.22 32.09
C ASP A 82 -8.39 16.73 31.88
N GLN A 83 -9.44 16.44 31.09
CA GLN A 83 -9.76 15.06 30.70
C GLN A 83 -8.66 14.44 29.83
N TYR A 84 -8.16 15.17 28.81
CA TYR A 84 -7.07 14.67 27.96
C TYR A 84 -5.81 14.40 28.77
N GLU A 85 -5.46 15.30 29.70
CA GLU A 85 -4.31 15.13 30.60
C GLU A 85 -4.49 13.91 31.50
N ALA A 86 -5.68 13.66 32.06
CA ALA A 86 -5.96 12.47 32.84
C ALA A 86 -5.77 11.19 32.02
N GLU A 87 -6.35 11.14 30.80
CA GLU A 87 -6.21 9.98 29.91
C GLU A 87 -4.75 9.76 29.48
N ILE A 88 -3.98 10.82 29.23
CA ILE A 88 -2.56 10.70 28.89
C ILE A 88 -1.76 10.18 30.10
N ARG A 89 -2.05 10.66 31.31
CA ARG A 89 -1.40 10.14 32.53
C ARG A 89 -1.70 8.67 32.75
N ASP A 90 -2.94 8.23 32.50
CA ASP A 90 -3.30 6.82 32.59
C ASP A 90 -2.47 5.97 31.60
N ASP A 91 -2.31 6.43 30.35
CA ASP A 91 -1.44 5.76 29.38
C ASP A 91 0.03 5.69 29.81
N GLU A 92 0.54 6.77 30.41
CA GLU A 92 1.91 6.84 30.92
C GLU A 92 2.11 5.89 32.13
N LEU A 93 1.10 5.78 32.99
CA LEU A 93 1.09 4.87 34.15
C LEU A 93 0.98 3.40 33.73
N MET A 94 0.33 3.10 32.60
CA MET A 94 0.27 1.73 32.04
C MET A 94 1.62 1.24 31.51
N LYS A 95 2.60 2.12 31.28
CA LYS A 95 3.92 1.72 30.75
C LYS A 95 4.71 0.93 31.79
N VAL A 96 5.05 -0.31 31.45
CA VAL A 96 5.90 -1.15 32.30
C VAL A 96 7.36 -0.84 32.00
N PRO A 97 8.15 -0.34 32.97
CA PRO A 97 9.55 0.02 32.72
C PRO A 97 10.35 -1.14 32.13
N ARG A 98 11.11 -0.85 31.06
CA ARG A 98 11.99 -1.79 30.35
C ARG A 98 11.28 -2.98 29.67
N LEU A 99 9.95 -2.99 29.61
CA LEU A 99 9.21 -4.03 28.89
C LEU A 99 9.53 -3.96 27.39
N GLY A 100 10.01 -5.07 26.82
CA GLY A 100 10.39 -5.14 25.41
C GLY A 100 11.67 -4.37 25.06
N ASP A 101 12.46 -3.92 26.04
CA ASP A 101 13.76 -3.26 25.81
C ASP A 101 14.72 -4.18 25.04
N ASN A 102 15.55 -3.55 24.23
CA ASN A 102 16.45 -4.20 23.26
C ASN A 102 15.71 -5.10 22.26
N GLY A 103 14.42 -4.82 22.02
CA GLY A 103 13.60 -5.56 21.07
C GLY A 103 13.34 -7.00 21.47
N VAL A 104 13.42 -7.34 22.76
CA VAL A 104 13.17 -8.71 23.24
C VAL A 104 11.67 -9.04 23.17
N ALA A 105 11.34 -10.24 22.73
CA ALA A 105 9.97 -10.77 22.70
C ALA A 105 9.32 -10.71 24.10
N VAL A 106 8.06 -10.27 24.14
CA VAL A 106 7.24 -10.29 25.36
C VAL A 106 6.01 -11.16 25.14
N ILE A 107 5.77 -12.09 26.05
CA ILE A 107 4.64 -13.01 26.00
C ILE A 107 3.70 -12.67 27.16
N LEU A 108 2.49 -12.21 26.84
CA LEU A 108 1.44 -11.99 27.83
C LEU A 108 0.90 -13.34 28.35
N GLN A 109 0.40 -13.36 29.58
CA GLN A 109 -0.18 -14.56 30.21
C GLN A 109 -1.56 -14.28 30.81
N GLY A 110 -2.34 -15.34 31.06
CA GLY A 110 -3.62 -15.24 31.76
C GLY A 110 -4.68 -14.45 31.00
N GLU A 111 -5.42 -13.59 31.70
CA GLU A 111 -6.51 -12.79 31.12
C GLU A 111 -6.00 -11.76 30.10
N GLU A 112 -4.81 -11.20 30.28
CA GLU A 112 -4.23 -10.25 29.31
C GLU A 112 -3.96 -10.92 27.96
N ALA A 113 -3.51 -12.18 27.97
CA ALA A 113 -3.29 -12.94 26.75
C ALA A 113 -4.60 -13.21 25.99
N LYS A 114 -5.68 -13.55 26.72
CA LYS A 114 -7.02 -13.74 26.13
C LYS A 114 -7.58 -12.44 25.56
N GLN A 115 -7.39 -11.33 26.27
CA GLN A 115 -7.81 -10.01 25.80
C GLN A 115 -7.02 -9.61 24.54
N ALA A 116 -5.71 -9.85 24.53
CA ALA A 116 -4.86 -9.61 23.37
C ALA A 116 -5.31 -10.40 22.15
N GLU A 117 -5.58 -11.71 22.29
CA GLU A 117 -6.07 -12.56 21.21
C GLU A 117 -7.38 -12.04 20.60
N LYS A 118 -8.33 -11.60 21.45
CA LYS A 118 -9.58 -10.99 20.98
C LYS A 118 -9.37 -9.68 20.21
N LEU A 119 -8.44 -8.83 20.67
CA LEU A 119 -8.17 -7.54 20.04
C LEU A 119 -7.30 -7.65 18.77
N MET A 120 -6.51 -8.73 18.63
CA MET A 120 -5.76 -9.02 17.40
C MET A 120 -6.66 -9.10 16.17
N GLU A 121 -7.89 -9.60 16.30
CA GLU A 121 -8.86 -9.69 15.18
C GLU A 121 -9.34 -8.32 14.67
N VAL A 122 -9.15 -7.26 15.45
CA VAL A 122 -9.59 -5.89 15.12
C VAL A 122 -8.40 -5.00 14.76
N GLU A 123 -7.36 -5.00 15.60
CA GLU A 123 -6.19 -4.12 15.43
C GLU A 123 -5.11 -4.73 14.53
N ALA A 124 -5.19 -6.04 14.25
CA ALA A 124 -4.22 -6.82 13.48
C ALA A 124 -2.80 -6.89 14.10
N PHE A 125 -2.66 -6.52 15.39
CA PHE A 125 -1.48 -6.72 16.22
C PHE A 125 -1.85 -6.62 17.72
N ASN A 126 -0.93 -7.01 18.61
CA ASN A 126 -1.19 -7.13 20.05
C ASN A 126 -1.19 -5.76 20.73
N ILE A 127 -2.33 -5.07 20.64
CA ILE A 127 -2.50 -3.72 21.20
C ILE A 127 -2.35 -3.70 22.73
N VAL A 128 -2.79 -4.74 23.44
CA VAL A 128 -2.65 -4.85 24.91
C VAL A 128 -1.18 -4.80 25.31
N LEU A 129 -0.32 -5.54 24.59
CA LEU A 129 1.11 -5.50 24.83
C LEU A 129 1.71 -4.16 24.41
N SER A 130 1.30 -3.63 23.26
CA SER A 130 1.76 -2.33 22.76
C SER A 130 1.48 -1.20 23.76
N ASP A 131 0.32 -1.21 24.41
CA ASP A 131 -0.07 -0.19 25.37
C ASP A 131 0.78 -0.25 26.64
N LYS A 132 1.38 -1.39 26.96
CA LYS A 132 2.28 -1.57 28.12
C LYS A 132 3.74 -1.30 27.80
N ILE A 133 4.16 -1.41 26.55
CA ILE A 133 5.55 -1.13 26.13
C ILE A 133 5.82 0.38 26.15
N PRO A 134 6.92 0.85 26.79
CA PRO A 134 7.30 2.26 26.79
C PRO A 134 7.44 2.84 25.36
N PHE A 135 6.95 4.06 25.14
CA PHE A 135 7.09 4.74 23.84
C PHE A 135 8.55 4.98 23.43
N SER A 136 9.48 4.98 24.38
CA SER A 136 10.91 5.19 24.19
C SER A 136 11.74 3.94 24.50
N ARG A 137 11.16 2.73 24.34
CA ARG A 137 11.89 1.47 24.54
C ARG A 137 13.17 1.44 23.71
N LYS A 138 14.21 0.79 24.24
CA LYS A 138 15.48 0.65 23.50
C LYS A 138 15.37 -0.43 22.44
N LEU A 139 16.05 -0.24 21.31
CA LEU A 139 16.18 -1.23 20.25
C LEU A 139 17.61 -1.79 20.18
N PRO A 140 17.80 -3.02 19.66
CA PRO A 140 19.13 -3.57 19.45
C PRO A 140 19.80 -2.89 18.25
N ASP A 141 21.14 -2.85 18.25
CA ASP A 141 21.89 -2.48 17.04
C ASP A 141 21.95 -3.68 16.09
N ALA A 142 20.96 -3.76 15.20
CA ALA A 142 20.81 -4.82 14.19
C ALA A 142 21.67 -4.60 12.93
N ARG A 143 22.52 -3.57 12.90
CA ARG A 143 23.34 -3.25 11.73
C ARG A 143 24.54 -4.18 11.61
N ASN A 144 25.05 -4.28 10.39
CA ASN A 144 26.33 -4.91 10.16
C ASN A 144 27.43 -4.21 10.99
N PRO A 145 28.37 -4.94 11.63
CA PRO A 145 29.44 -4.31 12.40
C PRO A 145 30.25 -3.27 11.61
N LYS A 146 30.45 -3.48 10.31
CA LYS A 146 31.14 -2.54 9.41
C LYS A 146 30.44 -1.18 9.27
N CYS A 147 29.15 -1.10 9.60
CA CYS A 147 28.43 0.18 9.61
C CYS A 147 28.95 1.14 10.67
N LYS A 148 29.59 0.63 11.74
CA LYS A 148 30.17 1.45 12.81
C LYS A 148 31.45 2.16 12.37
N ASP A 149 32.11 1.62 11.35
CA ASP A 149 33.34 2.18 10.79
C ASP A 149 33.07 3.25 9.73
N LEU A 150 31.80 3.46 9.35
CA LEU A 150 31.40 4.50 8.41
C LEU A 150 31.37 5.86 9.10
N THR A 151 32.00 6.84 8.47
CA THR A 151 31.91 8.25 8.85
C THR A 151 31.03 8.99 7.85
N TYR A 152 30.18 9.87 8.35
CA TYR A 152 29.32 10.73 7.53
C TYR A 152 29.80 12.17 7.59
N ASP A 153 29.51 12.92 6.53
CA ASP A 153 29.86 14.34 6.47
C ASP A 153 29.14 15.14 7.56
N SER A 154 29.72 16.27 7.99
CA SER A 154 29.09 17.13 9.00
C SER A 154 27.95 18.00 8.44
N ASP A 155 27.94 18.25 7.14
CA ASP A 155 27.02 19.14 6.41
C ASP A 155 25.97 18.34 5.60
N LEU A 156 25.33 17.36 6.24
CA LEU A 156 24.26 16.58 5.63
C LEU A 156 22.99 17.42 5.41
N PRO A 157 22.19 17.11 4.37
CA PRO A 157 20.93 17.80 4.12
C PRO A 157 19.90 17.53 5.22
N SER A 158 19.05 18.51 5.52
CA SER A 158 17.97 18.36 6.51
C SER A 158 16.84 17.46 6.00
N ALA A 159 16.17 16.74 6.92
CA ALA A 159 15.10 15.79 6.62
C ALA A 159 13.75 16.19 7.24
N SER A 160 12.68 16.08 6.45
CA SER A 160 11.30 16.08 6.94
C SER A 160 10.78 14.65 6.92
N VAL A 161 10.43 14.13 8.09
CA VAL A 161 9.82 12.81 8.22
C VAL A 161 8.31 12.94 8.09
N VAL A 162 7.71 12.30 7.09
CA VAL A 162 6.27 12.33 6.82
C VAL A 162 5.68 10.99 7.24
N ILE A 163 4.76 11.03 8.21
CA ILE A 163 4.05 9.84 8.72
C ILE A 163 2.56 10.03 8.43
N VAL A 164 2.02 9.18 7.57
CA VAL A 164 0.58 9.18 7.26
C VAL A 164 -0.11 8.16 8.15
N PHE A 165 -1.29 8.50 8.66
CA PHE A 165 -2.11 7.59 9.44
C PHE A 165 -3.62 7.82 9.21
N THR A 166 -4.39 6.73 9.32
CA THR A 166 -5.85 6.76 9.46
C THR A 166 -6.21 5.73 10.51
N ASN A 167 -6.86 6.14 11.59
CA ASN A 167 -7.31 5.23 12.66
C ASN A 167 -6.20 4.30 13.18
N GLU A 168 -4.95 4.79 13.21
CA GLU A 168 -3.83 4.05 13.77
C GLU A 168 -4.00 3.93 15.29
N ALA A 169 -3.52 2.83 15.87
CA ALA A 169 -3.58 2.70 17.31
C ALA A 169 -2.69 3.74 18.00
N TRP A 170 -3.15 4.25 19.14
CA TRP A 170 -2.45 5.32 19.86
C TRP A 170 -1.01 4.94 20.20
N SER A 171 -0.79 3.74 20.75
CA SER A 171 0.54 3.35 21.22
C SER A 171 1.56 3.11 20.11
N SER A 172 1.14 2.61 18.94
CA SER A 172 2.01 2.44 17.77
C SER A 172 2.38 3.79 17.15
N LEU A 173 1.40 4.68 16.95
CA LEU A 173 1.63 6.02 16.40
C LEU A 173 2.60 6.81 17.28
N ILE A 174 2.30 6.91 18.58
CA ILE A 174 3.11 7.69 19.52
C ILE A 174 4.52 7.10 19.64
N ARG A 175 4.67 5.77 19.68
CA ARG A 175 5.99 5.12 19.70
C ARG A 175 6.79 5.40 18.44
N THR A 176 6.16 5.42 17.26
CA THR A 176 6.84 5.79 16.01
C THR A 176 7.42 7.21 16.09
N VAL A 177 6.63 8.17 16.59
CA VAL A 177 7.08 9.56 16.73
C VAL A 177 8.24 9.68 17.72
N HIS A 178 8.14 9.06 18.89
CA HIS A 178 9.23 9.04 19.88
C HIS A 178 10.48 8.35 19.33
N SER A 179 10.31 7.25 18.61
CA SER A 179 11.41 6.53 18.00
C SER A 179 12.17 7.40 17.00
N VAL A 180 11.46 8.13 16.12
CA VAL A 180 12.09 9.08 15.18
C VAL A 180 12.81 10.21 15.91
N LEU A 181 12.20 10.80 16.94
CA LEU A 181 12.82 11.86 17.73
C LEU A 181 14.10 11.39 18.43
N ASN A 182 14.09 10.18 18.99
CA ASN A 182 15.22 9.63 19.74
C ASN A 182 16.32 9.07 18.84
N GLY A 183 15.96 8.50 17.68
CA GLY A 183 16.87 7.85 16.75
C GLY A 183 17.52 8.80 15.73
N SER A 184 17.11 10.07 15.68
CA SER A 184 17.57 11.03 14.66
C SER A 184 18.33 12.21 15.28
N PRO A 185 19.50 12.61 14.71
CA PRO A 185 20.20 13.80 15.16
C PRO A 185 19.35 15.07 15.06
N THR A 186 19.35 15.88 16.12
CA THR A 186 18.46 17.05 16.25
C THR A 186 18.65 18.10 15.17
N HIS A 187 19.88 18.25 14.65
CA HIS A 187 20.24 19.20 13.59
C HIS A 187 19.88 18.70 12.17
N LEU A 188 19.73 17.39 11.98
CA LEU A 188 19.31 16.80 10.70
C LEU A 188 17.79 16.67 10.59
N LEU A 189 17.12 16.33 11.70
CA LEU A 189 15.66 16.24 11.73
C LEU A 189 15.03 17.63 11.78
N LYS A 190 14.60 18.12 10.61
CA LYS A 190 13.96 19.43 10.44
C LYS A 190 12.58 19.45 11.09
N GLU A 191 11.79 18.42 10.84
CA GLU A 191 10.41 18.29 11.30
C GLU A 191 9.92 16.84 11.18
N ILE A 192 8.85 16.55 11.91
CA ILE A 192 7.99 15.37 11.70
C ILE A 192 6.61 15.90 11.31
N VAL A 193 6.14 15.57 10.11
CA VAL A 193 4.80 15.90 9.60
C VAL A 193 3.90 14.68 9.76
N LEU A 194 3.05 14.71 10.77
CA LEU A 194 1.97 13.74 10.95
C LEU A 194 0.80 14.14 10.06
N VAL A 195 0.40 13.27 9.15
CA VAL A 195 -0.73 13.51 8.24
C VAL A 195 -1.88 12.59 8.65
N ASP A 196 -2.90 13.17 9.25
CA ASP A 196 -4.14 12.48 9.57
C ASP A 196 -5.06 12.47 8.35
N ASP A 197 -5.19 11.30 7.71
CA ASP A 197 -6.10 11.08 6.58
C ASP A 197 -7.52 10.76 7.08
N CYS A 198 -8.10 11.75 7.76
CA CYS A 198 -9.49 11.78 8.25
C CYS A 198 -9.85 10.63 9.20
N SER A 199 -9.06 10.45 10.27
CA SER A 199 -9.37 9.51 11.35
C SER A 199 -10.66 9.88 12.10
N ASP A 200 -11.36 8.87 12.61
CA ASP A 200 -12.58 9.02 13.43
C ASP A 200 -12.41 8.56 14.88
N ARG A 201 -11.30 7.86 15.21
CA ARG A 201 -10.95 7.50 16.59
C ARG A 201 -10.83 8.75 17.46
N ARG A 202 -11.49 8.72 18.62
CA ARG A 202 -11.63 9.87 19.54
C ARG A 202 -10.28 10.37 20.03
N GLU A 203 -9.39 9.45 20.38
CA GLU A 203 -8.05 9.71 20.88
C GLU A 203 -7.14 10.38 19.83
N LEU A 204 -7.43 10.20 18.54
CA LEU A 204 -6.70 10.83 17.43
C LEU A 204 -7.21 12.25 17.11
N GLN A 205 -8.28 12.72 17.78
CA GLN A 205 -8.81 14.08 17.65
C GLN A 205 -8.07 15.03 18.61
N GLY A 206 -8.80 15.85 19.37
CA GLY A 206 -8.21 16.88 20.24
C GLY A 206 -7.19 16.38 21.27
N ARG A 207 -7.27 15.10 21.68
CA ARG A 207 -6.29 14.48 22.58
C ARG A 207 -4.90 14.39 21.93
N LEU A 208 -4.83 14.06 20.64
CA LEU A 208 -3.57 14.04 19.91
C LEU A 208 -2.96 15.45 19.83
N ASP A 209 -3.74 16.46 19.45
CA ASP A 209 -3.27 17.86 19.43
C ASP A 209 -2.72 18.29 20.79
N TYR A 210 -3.42 17.94 21.88
CA TYR A 210 -3.00 18.22 23.24
C TYR A 210 -1.68 17.50 23.57
N TYR A 211 -1.54 16.21 23.24
CA TYR A 211 -0.32 15.44 23.48
C TYR A 211 0.88 16.01 22.72
N LEU A 212 0.71 16.32 21.43
CA LEU A 212 1.78 16.90 20.61
C LEU A 212 2.27 18.24 21.18
N ARG A 213 1.34 19.09 21.65
CA ARG A 213 1.67 20.40 22.22
C ARG A 213 2.33 20.32 23.59
N THR A 214 1.95 19.37 24.43
CA THR A 214 2.39 19.29 25.84
C THR A 214 3.58 18.37 26.07
N ARG A 215 3.76 17.33 25.24
CA ARG A 215 4.78 16.28 25.45
C ARG A 215 5.87 16.24 24.40
N LEU A 216 5.65 16.84 23.21
CA LEU A 216 6.59 16.75 22.10
C LEU A 216 7.19 18.12 21.73
N PRO A 217 8.39 18.15 21.11
CA PRO A 217 8.97 19.39 20.63
C PRO A 217 8.18 19.96 19.46
N SER A 218 8.25 21.29 19.27
CA SER A 218 7.55 22.04 18.21
C SER A 218 7.90 21.63 16.77
N LYS A 219 8.92 20.78 16.58
CA LYS A 219 9.26 20.19 15.28
C LYS A 219 8.27 19.10 14.85
N VAL A 220 7.44 18.58 15.75
CA VAL A 220 6.36 17.65 15.43
C VAL A 220 5.09 18.44 15.14
N ARG A 221 4.54 18.28 13.94
CA ARG A 221 3.36 19.01 13.47
C ARG A 221 2.31 18.07 12.91
N LEU A 222 1.05 18.42 13.13
CA LEU A 222 -0.10 17.66 12.65
C LEU A 222 -0.77 18.40 11.49
N LEU A 223 -1.00 17.68 10.41
CA LEU A 223 -1.76 18.10 9.23
C LEU A 223 -3.02 17.21 9.15
N ARG A 224 -4.20 17.79 9.37
CA ARG A 224 -5.48 17.09 9.26
C ARG A 224 -6.09 17.28 7.88
N LEU A 225 -6.42 16.18 7.21
CA LEU A 225 -7.17 16.20 5.96
C LEU A 225 -8.67 16.18 6.26
N THR A 226 -9.45 16.97 5.53
CA THR A 226 -10.89 17.14 5.75
C THR A 226 -11.74 16.02 5.17
N GLU A 227 -11.14 15.15 4.37
CA GLU A 227 -11.77 13.98 3.77
C GLU A 227 -10.75 12.84 3.70
N ARG A 228 -11.24 11.61 3.65
CA ARG A 228 -10.39 10.42 3.52
C ARG A 228 -9.94 10.27 2.07
N THR A 229 -8.68 10.61 1.82
CA THR A 229 -8.08 10.69 0.48
C THR A 229 -7.21 9.47 0.13
N GLY A 230 -6.84 8.65 1.11
CA GLY A 230 -5.97 7.50 0.90
C GLY A 230 -4.49 7.79 1.13
N LEU A 231 -3.70 6.72 1.31
CA LEU A 231 -2.26 6.78 1.58
C LEU A 231 -1.53 7.67 0.55
N ILE A 232 -1.81 7.46 -0.74
CA ILE A 232 -1.09 8.11 -1.83
C ILE A 232 -1.28 9.63 -1.77
N ARG A 233 -2.53 10.09 -1.65
CA ARG A 233 -2.87 11.52 -1.63
C ARG A 233 -2.48 12.18 -0.31
N ALA A 234 -2.59 11.45 0.80
CA ALA A 234 -2.11 11.93 2.09
C ALA A 234 -0.58 12.10 2.11
N ARG A 235 0.19 11.19 1.50
CA ARG A 235 1.64 11.37 1.32
C ARG A 235 1.95 12.59 0.46
N LEU A 236 1.18 12.85 -0.61
CA LEU A 236 1.33 14.06 -1.41
C LEU A 236 1.03 15.33 -0.59
N ALA A 237 0.02 15.32 0.27
CA ALA A 237 -0.28 16.45 1.16
C ALA A 237 0.86 16.71 2.15
N GLY A 238 1.38 15.65 2.79
CA GLY A 238 2.54 15.75 3.68
C GLY A 238 3.79 16.27 2.95
N ALA A 239 4.08 15.73 1.76
CA ALA A 239 5.21 16.16 0.93
C ALA A 239 5.12 17.64 0.51
N ARG A 240 3.91 18.16 0.26
CA ARG A 240 3.69 19.58 -0.07
C ARG A 240 3.92 20.50 1.13
N SER A 241 3.57 20.04 2.33
CA SER A 241 3.73 20.79 3.58
C SER A 241 5.18 20.79 4.09
N ALA A 242 5.94 19.75 3.78
CA ALA A 242 7.31 19.55 4.24
C ALA A 242 8.30 20.59 3.67
N VAL A 243 9.22 21.05 4.53
CA VAL A 243 10.21 22.11 4.25
C VAL A 243 11.67 21.63 4.26
N GLY A 244 11.93 20.39 4.69
CA GLY A 244 13.26 19.77 4.67
C GLY A 244 13.79 19.57 3.26
N SER A 245 15.11 19.40 3.15
CA SER A 245 15.77 19.14 1.88
C SER A 245 15.49 17.71 1.36
N VAL A 246 15.29 16.78 2.29
CA VAL A 246 14.96 15.38 2.03
C VAL A 246 13.59 15.05 2.63
N LEU A 247 12.76 14.35 1.87
CA LEU A 247 11.54 13.72 2.37
C LEU A 247 11.87 12.31 2.81
N VAL A 248 11.44 11.93 4.01
CA VAL A 248 11.53 10.56 4.52
C VAL A 248 10.13 10.10 4.88
N PHE A 249 9.58 9.13 4.16
CA PHE A 249 8.28 8.56 4.45
C PHE A 249 8.44 7.38 5.39
N LEU A 250 7.59 7.32 6.42
CA LEU A 250 7.46 6.19 7.33
C LEU A 250 5.97 5.87 7.53
N ASP A 251 5.68 4.59 7.78
CA ASP A 251 4.36 4.19 8.26
C ASP A 251 4.22 4.52 9.76
N ALA A 252 2.99 4.56 10.26
CA ALA A 252 2.68 4.99 11.62
C ALA A 252 2.89 3.92 12.71
N HIS A 253 3.50 2.78 12.34
CA HIS A 253 3.80 1.65 13.22
C HIS A 253 5.22 1.15 12.95
N CYS A 254 6.18 2.07 13.06
CA CYS A 254 7.60 1.84 12.82
C CYS A 254 8.44 2.17 14.05
N GLU A 255 9.60 1.54 14.19
CA GLU A 255 10.61 1.94 15.17
C GLU A 255 11.99 1.97 14.50
N VAL A 256 12.64 3.13 14.51
CA VAL A 256 13.93 3.37 13.85
C VAL A 256 15.08 3.04 14.79
N VAL A 257 16.16 2.44 14.27
CA VAL A 257 17.37 2.18 15.07
C VAL A 257 18.27 3.41 15.15
N GLN A 258 19.25 3.38 16.04
CA GLN A 258 20.23 4.45 16.15
C GLN A 258 21.04 4.61 14.85
N ASN A 259 21.28 5.86 14.45
CA ASN A 259 21.99 6.26 13.22
C ASN A 259 21.36 5.72 11.93
N TRP A 260 20.03 5.59 11.88
CA TRP A 260 19.32 5.18 10.68
C TRP A 260 19.30 6.28 9.59
N LEU A 261 19.32 7.57 9.99
CA LEU A 261 19.04 8.68 9.09
C LEU A 261 20.27 9.13 8.30
N GLU A 262 21.43 9.21 8.95
CA GLU A 262 22.70 9.68 8.39
C GLU A 262 23.13 8.90 7.14
N PRO A 263 23.08 7.55 7.09
CA PRO A 263 23.38 6.78 5.88
C PRO A 263 22.50 7.17 4.69
N LEU A 264 21.21 7.48 4.93
CA LEU A 264 20.28 7.89 3.88
C LEU A 264 20.64 9.29 3.36
N LEU A 265 20.90 10.23 4.27
CA LEU A 265 21.21 11.62 3.91
C LEU A 265 22.56 11.76 3.22
N GLN A 266 23.58 11.02 3.68
CA GLN A 266 24.88 10.95 3.01
C GLN A 266 24.70 10.49 1.57
N ARG A 267 23.93 9.42 1.36
CA ARG A 267 23.75 8.88 0.02
C ARG A 267 22.94 9.80 -0.90
N ILE A 268 21.94 10.53 -0.39
CA ILE A 268 21.24 11.56 -1.16
C ILE A 268 22.18 12.72 -1.51
N LYS A 269 23.07 13.13 -0.60
CA LYS A 269 24.09 14.16 -0.87
C LYS A 269 25.01 13.74 -2.03
N GLU A 270 25.45 12.48 -2.05
CA GLU A 270 26.26 11.93 -3.14
C GLU A 270 25.50 11.78 -4.45
N LYS A 271 24.22 11.40 -4.37
CA LYS A 271 23.38 11.13 -5.53
C LYS A 271 21.96 11.62 -5.30
N ARG A 272 21.71 12.87 -5.69
CA ARG A 272 20.39 13.53 -5.57
C ARG A 272 19.23 12.74 -6.19
N THR A 273 19.50 12.01 -7.27
CA THR A 273 18.50 11.22 -8.02
C THR A 273 18.31 9.80 -7.48
N ALA A 274 18.88 9.47 -6.32
CA ALA A 274 18.65 8.20 -5.65
C ALA A 274 17.39 8.26 -4.78
N VAL A 275 16.57 7.22 -4.89
CA VAL A 275 15.48 6.92 -3.97
C VAL A 275 15.97 5.79 -3.08
N LEU A 276 15.97 6.03 -1.77
CA LEU A 276 16.66 5.17 -0.81
C LEU A 276 15.67 4.48 0.09
N VAL A 277 15.85 3.18 0.31
CA VAL A 277 15.06 2.42 1.27
C VAL A 277 15.96 1.92 2.41
N PRO A 278 15.54 2.04 3.67
CA PRO A 278 16.20 1.32 4.75
C PRO A 278 16.00 -0.20 4.56
N ILE A 279 16.79 -1.01 5.26
CA ILE A 279 16.36 -2.38 5.54
C ILE A 279 15.15 -2.30 6.48
N ILE A 280 14.07 -2.96 6.09
CA ILE A 280 12.85 -3.04 6.87
C ILE A 280 12.91 -4.32 7.68
N ASP A 281 13.10 -4.17 8.99
CA ASP A 281 13.07 -5.29 9.94
C ASP A 281 11.65 -5.58 10.40
N VAL A 282 11.40 -6.84 10.79
CA VAL A 282 10.09 -7.25 11.28
C VAL A 282 10.00 -6.93 12.78
N ILE A 283 8.99 -6.17 13.18
CA ILE A 283 8.51 -6.15 14.56
C ILE A 283 7.36 -7.14 14.62
N ASP A 284 7.53 -8.22 15.40
CA ASP A 284 6.53 -9.27 15.52
C ASP A 284 5.21 -8.71 16.06
N ASP A 285 4.10 -8.98 15.37
CA ASP A 285 2.78 -8.42 15.68
C ASP A 285 2.19 -8.94 17.00
N LYS A 286 2.69 -10.08 17.52
CA LYS A 286 2.19 -10.71 18.75
C LYS A 286 3.04 -10.39 19.96
N THR A 287 4.36 -10.41 19.81
CA THR A 287 5.34 -10.34 20.91
C THR A 287 6.14 -9.05 20.91
N PHE A 288 6.02 -8.22 19.88
CA PHE A 288 6.79 -7.00 19.67
C PHE A 288 8.32 -7.22 19.66
N GLU A 289 8.77 -8.45 19.41
CA GLU A 289 10.19 -8.75 19.17
C GLU A 289 10.67 -7.95 17.95
N TYR A 290 11.82 -7.29 18.08
CA TYR A 290 12.52 -6.71 16.94
C TYR A 290 13.33 -7.83 16.29
N MET A 291 12.78 -8.44 15.25
CA MET A 291 13.38 -9.59 14.60
C MET A 291 14.48 -9.16 13.63
N TYR A 292 15.70 -9.59 13.92
CA TYR A 292 16.85 -9.43 13.01
C TYR A 292 17.72 -10.69 13.05
N SER A 293 18.38 -11.00 11.93
CA SER A 293 19.24 -12.19 11.87
C SER A 293 20.55 -11.95 12.62
N LYS A 294 20.66 -12.45 13.85
CA LYS A 294 21.91 -12.39 14.65
C LYS A 294 23.07 -13.17 14.00
N SER A 295 22.77 -14.21 13.22
CA SER A 295 23.78 -15.06 12.55
C SER A 295 24.13 -14.60 11.14
N SER A 296 23.31 -13.75 10.52
CA SER A 296 23.49 -13.30 9.12
C SER A 296 23.24 -11.80 8.97
N LEU A 297 24.03 -10.97 9.66
CA LEU A 297 23.96 -9.50 9.56
C LEU A 297 24.35 -8.95 8.17
N ASP A 298 24.89 -9.79 7.28
CA ASP A 298 25.15 -9.47 5.87
C ASP A 298 23.95 -9.77 4.96
N PHE A 299 22.97 -10.54 5.45
CA PHE A 299 21.82 -10.96 4.65
C PHE A 299 20.65 -9.98 4.78
N PHE A 300 20.13 -9.57 3.63
CA PHE A 300 18.85 -8.88 3.50
C PHE A 300 18.32 -9.12 2.09
N GLN A 301 17.05 -8.79 1.90
CA GLN A 301 16.38 -8.89 0.60
C GLN A 301 16.19 -7.50 0.00
N VAL A 302 16.10 -7.45 -1.32
CA VAL A 302 15.72 -6.28 -2.11
C VAL A 302 14.33 -6.51 -2.71
N GLY A 303 13.73 -5.47 -3.26
CA GLY A 303 12.40 -5.56 -3.86
C GLY A 303 12.41 -6.16 -5.26
N GLY A 304 11.47 -7.07 -5.51
CA GLY A 304 11.06 -7.56 -6.82
C GLY A 304 9.57 -7.33 -7.06
N PHE A 305 9.04 -7.94 -8.13
CA PHE A 305 7.61 -7.95 -8.42
C PHE A 305 7.19 -9.25 -9.11
N THR A 306 5.90 -9.57 -9.07
CA THR A 306 5.28 -10.63 -9.87
C THR A 306 4.55 -10.03 -11.07
N TRP A 307 4.34 -10.80 -12.14
CA TRP A 307 3.56 -10.33 -13.29
C TRP A 307 2.08 -10.07 -12.95
N SER A 308 1.56 -10.60 -11.84
CA SER A 308 0.25 -10.25 -11.29
C SER A 308 0.20 -8.86 -10.63
N GLY A 309 1.30 -8.10 -10.64
CA GLY A 309 1.35 -6.73 -10.13
C GLY A 309 1.59 -6.61 -8.63
N HIS A 310 2.10 -7.66 -7.98
CA HIS A 310 2.40 -7.65 -6.55
C HIS A 310 3.89 -7.44 -6.29
N PHE A 311 4.19 -6.77 -5.19
CA PHE A 311 5.54 -6.70 -4.65
C PHE A 311 5.98 -8.05 -4.08
N THR A 312 7.27 -8.37 -4.18
CA THR A 312 7.87 -9.53 -3.52
C THR A 312 9.28 -9.21 -3.05
N TRP A 313 9.79 -9.98 -2.08
CA TRP A 313 11.16 -9.89 -1.63
C TRP A 313 12.04 -10.89 -2.37
N VAL A 314 13.17 -10.42 -2.90
CA VAL A 314 14.14 -11.27 -3.60
C VAL A 314 15.51 -11.17 -2.97
N VAL A 315 16.26 -12.26 -3.02
CA VAL A 315 17.65 -12.28 -2.54
C VAL A 315 18.50 -11.39 -3.44
N VAL A 316 19.44 -10.66 -2.85
CA VAL A 316 20.40 -9.84 -3.61
C VAL A 316 21.16 -10.73 -4.59
N PRO A 317 21.09 -10.49 -5.92
CA PRO A 317 21.79 -11.30 -6.90
C PRO A 317 23.31 -11.25 -6.73
N GLU A 318 24.02 -12.33 -7.07
CA GLU A 318 25.49 -12.39 -6.98
C GLU A 318 26.18 -11.29 -7.80
N ALA A 319 25.64 -10.96 -8.98
CA ALA A 319 26.15 -9.86 -9.78
C ALA A 319 26.09 -8.50 -9.05
N GLU A 320 25.02 -8.25 -8.29
CA GLU A 320 24.89 -7.03 -7.48
C GLU A 320 25.80 -7.07 -6.24
N LYS A 321 25.97 -8.24 -5.61
CA LYS A 321 26.96 -8.43 -4.53
C LYS A 321 28.37 -8.13 -5.01
N ALA A 322 28.74 -8.60 -6.20
CA ALA A 322 30.03 -8.31 -6.83
C ALA A 322 30.17 -6.82 -7.16
N ARG A 323 29.14 -6.19 -7.76
CA ARG A 323 29.16 -4.76 -8.12
C ARG A 323 29.33 -3.84 -6.91
N ARG A 324 28.63 -4.11 -5.80
CA ARG A 324 28.66 -3.25 -4.61
C ARG A 324 29.96 -3.38 -3.81
N GLY A 325 30.68 -4.50 -3.95
CA GLY A 325 32.01 -4.74 -3.35
C GLY A 325 32.04 -4.85 -1.81
N SER A 326 31.04 -4.33 -1.10
CA SER A 326 30.94 -4.35 0.36
C SER A 326 29.51 -4.66 0.80
N SER A 327 29.36 -5.39 1.90
CA SER A 327 28.04 -5.75 2.45
C SER A 327 27.26 -4.57 3.01
N VAL A 328 27.94 -3.45 3.27
CA VAL A 328 27.36 -2.19 3.77
C VAL A 328 27.20 -1.11 2.71
N ALA A 329 27.66 -1.36 1.46
CA ALA A 329 27.49 -0.41 0.37
C ALA A 329 26.03 -0.36 -0.12
N PRO A 330 25.58 0.76 -0.71
CA PRO A 330 24.26 0.87 -1.33
C PRO A 330 24.01 -0.25 -2.34
N THR A 331 22.91 -0.96 -2.15
CA THR A 331 22.52 -2.12 -2.98
C THR A 331 21.36 -1.72 -3.88
N ARG A 332 21.50 -1.91 -5.19
CA ARG A 332 20.43 -1.61 -6.14
C ARG A 332 19.25 -2.56 -5.93
N SER A 333 18.06 -1.99 -5.92
CA SER A 333 16.80 -2.72 -5.76
C SER A 333 15.93 -2.52 -6.99
N PRO A 334 15.44 -3.59 -7.66
CA PRO A 334 14.51 -3.46 -8.77
C PRO A 334 13.25 -2.68 -8.40
N THR A 335 12.68 -2.97 -7.23
CA THR A 335 11.48 -2.31 -6.70
C THR A 335 11.62 -1.96 -5.22
N MET A 336 10.63 -1.29 -4.64
CA MET A 336 10.55 -1.04 -3.19
C MET A 336 9.20 -1.48 -2.64
N ALA A 337 9.17 -1.82 -1.35
CA ALA A 337 7.92 -2.04 -0.63
C ALA A 337 7.04 -0.78 -0.62
N GLY A 338 7.66 0.41 -0.60
CA GLY A 338 6.99 1.71 -0.73
C GLY A 338 6.56 2.33 0.60
N GLY A 339 6.44 1.55 1.69
CA GLY A 339 6.15 2.06 3.03
C GLY A 339 7.18 3.09 3.52
N LEU A 340 8.45 2.72 3.44
CA LEU A 340 9.56 3.46 4.04
C LEU A 340 10.61 3.80 2.98
N PHE A 341 10.84 5.09 2.73
CA PHE A 341 11.89 5.54 1.82
C PHE A 341 12.28 7.00 2.03
N ALA A 342 13.48 7.36 1.60
CA ALA A 342 14.00 8.72 1.55
C ALA A 342 14.26 9.16 0.10
N ILE A 343 13.93 10.42 -0.20
CA ILE A 343 14.13 11.03 -1.52
C ILE A 343 14.41 12.52 -1.37
N GLU A 344 15.29 13.08 -2.21
CA GLU A 344 15.47 14.53 -2.25
C GLU A 344 14.17 15.23 -2.67
N ARG A 345 13.79 16.29 -1.94
CA ARG A 345 12.46 16.88 -2.06
C ARG A 345 12.19 17.45 -3.45
N ASN A 346 13.16 18.14 -4.07
CA ASN A 346 12.96 18.66 -5.42
C ASN A 346 12.89 17.52 -6.44
N TYR A 347 13.75 16.51 -6.31
CA TYR A 347 13.74 15.33 -7.19
C TYR A 347 12.39 14.61 -7.13
N PHE A 348 11.77 14.48 -5.96
CA PHE A 348 10.42 13.92 -5.81
C PHE A 348 9.40 14.62 -6.71
N TRP A 349 9.42 15.95 -6.76
CA TRP A 349 8.51 16.73 -7.62
C TRP A 349 8.91 16.70 -9.10
N GLU A 350 10.21 16.76 -9.40
CA GLU A 350 10.72 16.72 -10.77
C GLU A 350 10.37 15.41 -11.49
N ILE A 351 10.45 14.29 -10.79
CA ILE A 351 10.05 12.99 -11.32
C ILE A 351 8.53 12.77 -11.29
N GLY A 352 7.74 13.78 -10.92
CA GLY A 352 6.27 13.74 -11.00
C GLY A 352 5.57 13.17 -9.77
N SER A 353 6.24 13.13 -8.62
CA SER A 353 5.69 12.70 -7.32
C SER A 353 5.00 11.33 -7.38
N TYR A 354 3.78 11.18 -6.86
CA TYR A 354 2.91 10.04 -7.14
C TYR A 354 1.90 10.39 -8.24
N ASP A 355 1.31 9.37 -8.86
CA ASP A 355 0.11 9.55 -9.68
C ASP A 355 -1.09 9.93 -8.79
N SER A 356 -1.50 11.20 -8.84
CA SER A 356 -2.58 11.73 -8.00
C SER A 356 -3.96 11.14 -8.31
N GLN A 357 -4.10 10.47 -9.45
CA GLN A 357 -5.32 9.75 -9.84
C GLN A 357 -5.36 8.31 -9.31
N MET A 358 -4.27 7.80 -8.73
CA MET A 358 -4.34 6.56 -7.96
C MET A 358 -5.15 6.78 -6.68
N ASP A 359 -5.97 5.79 -6.34
CA ASP A 359 -6.92 5.87 -5.25
C ASP A 359 -6.51 4.97 -4.08
N VAL A 360 -6.74 5.44 -2.85
CA VAL A 360 -6.48 4.74 -1.59
C VAL A 360 -5.05 4.18 -1.44
N TRP A 361 -4.79 2.99 -1.98
CA TRP A 361 -3.57 2.21 -1.79
C TRP A 361 -3.39 1.18 -2.90
N GLY A 362 -2.14 0.83 -3.20
CA GLY A 362 -1.77 -0.30 -4.05
C GLY A 362 -1.19 0.15 -5.39
N GLY A 363 -0.12 -0.51 -5.83
CA GLY A 363 0.56 -0.28 -7.11
C GLY A 363 1.48 0.93 -7.15
N GLU A 364 1.37 1.87 -6.21
CA GLU A 364 2.16 3.12 -6.21
C GLU A 364 3.65 2.88 -5.99
N ASN A 365 3.99 1.84 -5.23
CA ASN A 365 5.35 1.45 -4.93
C ASN A 365 6.06 0.90 -6.18
N LEU A 366 5.37 0.06 -6.96
CA LEU A 366 5.88 -0.47 -8.23
C LEU A 366 5.93 0.63 -9.30
N GLU A 367 4.91 1.48 -9.39
CA GLU A 367 4.86 2.61 -10.32
C GLU A 367 6.06 3.53 -10.14
N MET A 368 6.31 3.94 -8.90
CA MET A 368 7.44 4.81 -8.59
C MET A 368 8.77 4.09 -8.84
N SER A 369 8.87 2.79 -8.53
CA SER A 369 10.08 2.01 -8.81
C SER A 369 10.44 1.99 -10.29
N PHE A 370 9.46 1.66 -11.14
CA PHE A 370 9.65 1.60 -12.59
C PHE A 370 9.97 2.97 -13.17
N ARG A 371 9.26 4.01 -12.72
CA ARG A 371 9.51 5.39 -13.13
C ARG A 371 10.90 5.87 -12.73
N VAL A 372 11.32 5.68 -11.48
CA VAL A 372 12.66 6.07 -11.00
C VAL A 372 13.76 5.48 -11.88
N TRP A 373 13.71 4.18 -12.13
CA TRP A 373 14.72 3.51 -12.96
C TRP A 373 14.66 3.94 -14.43
N GLN A 374 13.48 3.90 -15.04
CA GLN A 374 13.32 4.23 -16.46
C GLN A 374 13.67 5.70 -16.75
N CYS A 375 13.46 6.62 -15.79
CA CYS A 375 13.69 8.05 -15.97
C CYS A 375 15.07 8.52 -15.44
N GLY A 376 16.04 7.61 -15.24
CA GLY A 376 17.44 7.94 -14.99
C GLY A 376 17.85 8.11 -13.52
N GLY A 377 16.96 7.81 -12.59
CA GLY A 377 17.29 7.70 -11.17
C GLY A 377 17.87 6.34 -10.78
N SER A 378 17.89 6.06 -9.49
CA SER A 378 18.16 4.72 -8.96
C SER A 378 17.38 4.46 -7.70
N LEU A 379 17.00 3.21 -7.50
CA LEU A 379 16.39 2.74 -6.26
C LEU A 379 17.39 1.86 -5.52
N GLU A 380 17.72 2.23 -4.28
CA GLU A 380 18.83 1.62 -3.54
C GLU A 380 18.43 1.31 -2.10
N THR A 381 18.70 0.08 -1.64
CA THR A 381 18.64 -0.31 -0.24
C THR A 381 19.93 0.08 0.46
N ILE A 382 19.82 0.78 1.59
CA ILE A 382 20.96 1.27 2.38
C ILE A 382 21.15 0.38 3.62
N PRO A 383 22.13 -0.55 3.63
CA PRO A 383 22.19 -1.59 4.66
C PRO A 383 22.43 -1.10 6.08
N CYS A 384 23.07 0.07 6.22
CA CYS A 384 23.33 0.68 7.53
C CYS A 384 22.16 1.51 8.08
N SER A 385 21.11 1.71 7.28
CA SER A 385 19.86 2.30 7.74
C SER A 385 18.83 1.20 7.95
N ARG A 386 18.34 1.02 9.18
CA ARG A 386 17.34 0.00 9.50
C ARG A 386 16.15 0.59 10.22
N VAL A 387 14.97 0.11 9.88
CA VAL A 387 13.71 0.53 10.51
C VAL A 387 12.86 -0.71 10.72
N GLY A 388 12.42 -0.94 11.94
CA GLY A 388 11.45 -1.98 12.25
C GLY A 388 10.05 -1.55 11.83
N HIS A 389 9.27 -2.47 11.30
CA HIS A 389 7.88 -2.28 10.89
C HIS A 389 7.02 -3.41 11.45
N ILE A 390 5.85 -3.07 11.99
CA ILE A 390 4.88 -4.08 12.45
C ILE A 390 4.16 -4.67 11.23
N PHE A 391 4.57 -5.87 10.82
CA PHE A 391 3.93 -6.58 9.72
C PHE A 391 2.63 -7.24 10.20
N ARG A 392 1.50 -6.69 9.78
CA ARG A 392 0.17 -7.19 10.11
C ARG A 392 -0.22 -8.34 9.17
N SER A 393 -0.99 -9.28 9.69
CA SER A 393 -1.55 -10.39 8.91
C SER A 393 -2.69 -9.96 7.97
N PHE A 394 -3.33 -8.80 8.23
CA PHE A 394 -4.36 -8.20 7.38
C PHE A 394 -4.41 -6.67 7.58
N HIS A 395 -5.13 -5.97 6.70
CA HIS A 395 -5.35 -4.53 6.80
C HIS A 395 -6.57 -4.23 7.70
N PRO A 396 -6.42 -3.51 8.82
CA PRO A 396 -7.54 -3.23 9.74
C PRO A 396 -8.44 -2.05 9.28
N TYR A 397 -8.17 -1.46 8.11
CA TYR A 397 -8.92 -0.34 7.56
C TYR A 397 -9.83 -0.75 6.41
N THR A 398 -10.97 -0.07 6.29
CA THR A 398 -11.95 -0.30 5.22
C THR A 398 -11.50 0.35 3.92
N PHE A 399 -11.81 -0.24 2.76
CA PHE A 399 -11.64 0.43 1.47
C PHE A 399 -12.97 1.12 1.10
N PRO A 400 -13.01 2.46 1.02
CA PRO A 400 -14.23 3.17 0.65
C PRO A 400 -14.77 2.69 -0.70
N GLY A 401 -16.07 2.41 -0.78
CA GLY A 401 -16.76 2.13 -2.05
C GLY A 401 -16.53 0.75 -2.67
N GLY A 402 -15.83 -0.18 -2.00
CA GLY A 402 -15.70 -1.57 -2.47
C GLY A 402 -15.02 -1.75 -3.83
N LYS A 403 -14.31 -0.71 -4.30
CA LYS A 403 -13.55 -0.75 -5.55
C LYS A 403 -12.26 -1.54 -5.35
N ASP A 404 -11.89 -2.30 -6.38
CA ASP A 404 -10.55 -2.88 -6.50
C ASP A 404 -9.53 -1.78 -6.84
N THR A 405 -9.21 -0.98 -5.83
CA THR A 405 -8.28 0.14 -5.91
C THR A 405 -6.88 -0.34 -6.28
N HIS A 406 -6.41 -1.44 -5.68
CA HIS A 406 -5.14 -2.06 -6.01
C HIS A 406 -5.07 -2.43 -7.50
N GLY A 407 -6.05 -3.18 -8.02
CA GLY A 407 -6.07 -3.60 -9.42
C GLY A 407 -6.13 -2.41 -10.39
N ILE A 408 -7.00 -1.43 -10.13
CA ILE A 408 -7.14 -0.23 -10.98
C ILE A 408 -5.83 0.58 -10.99
N ASN A 409 -5.24 0.84 -9.82
CA ASN A 409 -3.97 1.57 -9.74
C ASN A 409 -2.83 0.82 -10.45
N THR A 410 -2.74 -0.49 -10.25
CA THR A 410 -1.75 -1.33 -10.93
C THR A 410 -1.96 -1.32 -12.44
N ALA A 411 -3.21 -1.35 -12.92
CA ALA A 411 -3.51 -1.20 -14.36
C ALA A 411 -3.09 0.16 -14.91
N ARG A 412 -3.27 1.26 -14.16
CA ARG A 412 -2.75 2.59 -14.54
C ARG A 412 -1.23 2.58 -14.70
N MET A 413 -0.51 1.97 -13.75
CA MET A 413 0.93 1.78 -13.85
C MET A 413 1.30 0.96 -15.09
N VAL A 414 0.63 -0.17 -15.29
CA VAL A 414 0.87 -1.12 -16.39
C VAL A 414 0.76 -0.42 -17.75
N GLU A 415 -0.29 0.36 -17.97
CA GLU A 415 -0.50 1.07 -19.23
C GLU A 415 0.56 2.13 -19.53
N VAL A 416 1.16 2.74 -18.52
CA VAL A 416 2.18 3.78 -18.71
C VAL A 416 3.60 3.19 -18.79
N TRP A 417 3.91 2.19 -17.96
CA TRP A 417 5.30 1.84 -17.65
C TRP A 417 5.76 0.49 -18.19
N LEU A 418 4.87 -0.43 -18.56
CA LEU A 418 5.24 -1.81 -18.95
C LEU A 418 5.34 -2.02 -20.47
N ASP A 419 4.98 -1.03 -21.29
CA ASP A 419 5.07 -1.09 -22.74
C ASP A 419 4.47 -2.39 -23.33
N GLU A 420 5.22 -3.19 -24.09
CA GLU A 420 4.75 -4.46 -24.66
C GLU A 420 4.50 -5.57 -23.62
N TYR A 421 5.05 -5.45 -22.41
CA TYR A 421 4.94 -6.45 -21.34
C TYR A 421 3.63 -6.35 -20.56
N LYS A 422 2.79 -5.35 -20.85
CA LYS A 422 1.48 -5.20 -20.20
C LYS A 422 0.55 -6.40 -20.38
N SER A 423 0.71 -7.14 -21.48
CA SER A 423 -0.03 -8.38 -21.74
C SER A 423 0.17 -9.41 -20.62
N LEU A 424 1.36 -9.46 -20.01
CA LEU A 424 1.67 -10.38 -18.90
C LEU A 424 0.82 -10.10 -17.68
N PHE A 425 0.60 -8.82 -17.35
CA PHE A 425 -0.30 -8.45 -16.25
C PHE A 425 -1.76 -8.82 -16.55
N TYR A 426 -2.23 -8.49 -17.76
CA TYR A 426 -3.62 -8.75 -18.13
C TYR A 426 -3.94 -10.24 -18.33
N MET A 427 -2.94 -11.11 -18.49
CA MET A 427 -3.15 -12.56 -18.42
C MET A 427 -3.57 -13.01 -17.01
N HIS A 428 -3.00 -12.39 -15.96
CA HIS A 428 -3.39 -12.66 -14.58
C HIS A 428 -4.66 -11.90 -14.16
N ARG A 429 -4.89 -10.71 -14.72
CA ARG A 429 -6.04 -9.84 -14.42
C ARG A 429 -6.88 -9.52 -15.66
N PRO A 430 -7.48 -10.53 -16.32
CA PRO A 430 -8.29 -10.33 -17.52
C PRO A 430 -9.57 -9.51 -17.23
N ASP A 431 -10.02 -9.47 -15.97
CA ASP A 431 -11.15 -8.67 -15.52
C ASP A 431 -10.90 -7.16 -15.57
N LEU A 432 -9.63 -6.73 -15.67
CA LEU A 432 -9.24 -5.33 -15.80
C LEU A 432 -9.07 -4.90 -17.27
N LEU A 433 -9.11 -5.84 -18.20
CA LEU A 433 -8.90 -5.59 -19.63
C LEU A 433 -10.10 -4.80 -20.18
N GLY A 434 -9.87 -3.57 -20.65
CA GLY A 434 -10.93 -2.67 -21.15
C GLY A 434 -11.76 -2.00 -20.06
N ARG A 435 -11.39 -2.15 -18.78
CA ARG A 435 -12.01 -1.43 -17.67
C ARG A 435 -11.61 0.05 -17.68
N ASP A 436 -12.51 0.93 -17.24
CA ASP A 436 -12.15 2.34 -17.02
C ASP A 436 -11.19 2.47 -15.84
N ILE A 437 -9.96 2.88 -16.14
CA ILE A 437 -8.87 3.12 -15.19
C ILE A 437 -8.57 4.62 -15.04
N GLY A 438 -9.40 5.49 -15.62
CA GLY A 438 -9.24 6.94 -15.62
C GLY A 438 -8.19 7.47 -16.59
N ASP A 439 -8.03 8.80 -16.63
CA ASP A 439 -7.10 9.48 -17.54
C ASP A 439 -5.63 9.24 -17.18
N LEU A 440 -4.82 8.93 -18.19
CA LEU A 440 -3.37 8.68 -18.09
C LEU A 440 -2.53 9.77 -18.77
N THR A 441 -3.17 10.79 -19.35
CA THR A 441 -2.51 11.81 -20.19
C THR A 441 -1.33 12.47 -19.48
N GLU A 442 -1.48 12.85 -18.21
CA GLU A 442 -0.41 13.47 -17.42
C GLU A 442 0.81 12.55 -17.27
N ARG A 443 0.57 11.27 -16.96
CA ARG A 443 1.64 10.27 -16.72
C ARG A 443 2.36 9.90 -18.01
N VAL A 444 1.62 9.74 -19.11
CA VAL A 444 2.19 9.52 -20.44
C VAL A 444 3.04 10.71 -20.89
N ASN A 445 2.56 11.93 -20.68
CA ASN A 445 3.32 13.15 -21.01
C ASN A 445 4.57 13.30 -20.14
N LEU A 446 4.49 12.93 -18.85
CA LEU A 446 5.64 12.87 -17.96
C LEU A 446 6.72 11.91 -18.49
N LYS A 447 6.35 10.66 -18.84
CA LYS A 447 7.26 9.65 -19.42
C LYS A 447 7.97 10.18 -20.66
N LYS A 448 7.23 10.85 -21.56
CA LYS A 448 7.78 11.50 -22.77
C LYS A 448 8.74 12.65 -22.45
N ARG A 449 8.32 13.57 -21.57
CA ARG A 449 9.10 14.77 -21.20
C ARG A 449 10.43 14.42 -20.55
N LEU A 450 10.43 13.41 -19.68
CA LEU A 450 11.64 12.92 -19.00
C LEU A 450 12.48 11.99 -19.88
N LYS A 451 12.03 11.66 -21.11
CA LYS A 451 12.70 10.76 -22.06
C LYS A 451 13.05 9.41 -21.42
N CYS A 452 12.10 8.86 -20.66
CA CYS A 452 12.32 7.64 -19.92
C CYS A 452 12.58 6.46 -20.88
N LYS A 453 13.43 5.53 -20.45
CA LYS A 453 13.78 4.30 -21.17
C LYS A 453 12.57 3.36 -21.24
N PRO A 454 12.48 2.48 -22.26
CA PRO A 454 11.42 1.49 -22.36
C PRO A 454 11.55 0.40 -21.27
N PHE A 455 10.47 -0.32 -20.99
CA PHE A 455 10.46 -1.37 -19.97
C PHE A 455 11.42 -2.52 -20.30
N ARG A 456 11.63 -2.84 -21.59
CA ARG A 456 12.66 -3.78 -22.02
C ARG A 456 14.06 -3.40 -21.50
N TRP A 457 14.40 -2.11 -21.51
CA TRP A 457 15.66 -1.64 -20.95
C TRP A 457 15.73 -1.88 -19.44
N TYR A 458 14.63 -1.67 -18.72
CA TYR A 458 14.53 -1.95 -17.29
C TYR A 458 14.81 -3.43 -16.99
N LEU A 459 14.15 -4.35 -17.70
CA LEU A 459 14.39 -5.79 -17.53
C LEU A 459 15.85 -6.15 -17.83
N GLN A 460 16.45 -5.61 -18.89
CA GLN A 460 17.84 -5.95 -19.25
C GLN A 460 18.90 -5.35 -18.32
N ASN A 461 18.67 -4.18 -17.73
CA ASN A 461 19.70 -3.40 -17.03
C ASN A 461 19.50 -3.31 -15.52
N VAL A 462 18.25 -3.45 -15.06
CA VAL A 462 17.88 -3.33 -13.64
C VAL A 462 17.51 -4.69 -13.06
N TYR A 463 16.72 -5.49 -13.79
CA TYR A 463 16.26 -6.78 -13.30
C TYR A 463 16.43 -7.95 -14.30
N PRO A 464 17.67 -8.24 -14.75
CA PRO A 464 17.93 -9.25 -15.79
C PRO A 464 17.60 -10.68 -15.38
N GLY A 465 17.46 -10.95 -14.08
CA GLY A 465 17.05 -12.26 -13.56
C GLY A 465 15.54 -12.47 -13.50
N MET A 466 14.71 -11.51 -13.93
CA MET A 466 13.26 -11.65 -13.93
C MET A 466 12.83 -12.69 -14.97
N PHE A 467 12.11 -13.73 -14.53
CA PHE A 467 11.53 -14.71 -15.45
C PHE A 467 10.41 -14.07 -16.27
N ILE A 468 10.47 -14.20 -17.60
CA ILE A 468 9.47 -13.66 -18.54
C ILE A 468 8.72 -14.87 -19.15
N PRO A 469 7.44 -15.10 -18.81
CA PRO A 469 6.72 -16.31 -19.21
C PRO A 469 6.60 -16.55 -20.72
N THR A 470 6.76 -15.51 -21.54
CA THR A 470 6.64 -15.57 -23.00
C THR A 470 7.98 -15.65 -23.73
N GLU A 471 9.10 -15.57 -23.02
CA GLU A 471 10.45 -15.61 -23.61
C GLU A 471 11.16 -16.93 -23.24
N ASN A 472 11.83 -17.56 -24.21
CA ASN A 472 12.59 -18.81 -24.02
C ASN A 472 11.76 -20.02 -23.50
N VAL A 473 10.46 -20.06 -23.84
CA VAL A 473 9.56 -21.20 -23.54
C VAL A 473 8.97 -21.78 -24.82
N GLU A 474 8.62 -23.07 -24.82
CA GLU A 474 7.90 -23.68 -25.97
C GLU A 474 6.42 -23.29 -25.98
N ALA A 475 5.81 -23.21 -24.80
CA ALA A 475 4.43 -22.82 -24.61
C ALA A 475 4.22 -22.30 -23.17
N PHE A 476 3.30 -21.35 -23.03
CA PHE A 476 2.83 -20.80 -21.76
C PHE A 476 1.32 -20.58 -21.82
N GLY A 477 0.61 -20.92 -20.75
CA GLY A 477 -0.83 -20.71 -20.66
C GLY A 477 -1.50 -21.61 -19.61
N GLN A 478 -2.83 -21.66 -19.66
CA GLN A 478 -3.64 -22.49 -18.78
C GLN A 478 -3.85 -23.88 -19.37
N VAL A 479 -3.69 -24.91 -18.54
CA VAL A 479 -3.98 -26.30 -18.93
C VAL A 479 -5.41 -26.65 -18.53
N ARG A 480 -6.26 -26.90 -19.52
CA ARG A 480 -7.62 -27.41 -19.29
C ARG A 480 -7.60 -28.94 -19.33
N VAL A 481 -7.79 -29.57 -18.17
CA VAL A 481 -7.93 -31.03 -18.09
C VAL A 481 -9.33 -31.44 -18.54
N PHE A 482 -9.42 -32.27 -19.59
CA PHE A 482 -10.67 -32.88 -20.03
C PHE A 482 -10.74 -34.33 -19.52
N GLY A 483 -11.58 -34.58 -18.50
CA GLY A 483 -11.88 -35.93 -17.98
C GLY A 483 -11.90 -36.03 -16.44
N LEU A 484 -12.65 -37.01 -15.91
CA LEU A 484 -12.60 -37.40 -14.48
C LEU A 484 -11.29 -38.13 -14.21
N VAL A 485 -10.35 -37.49 -13.50
CA VAL A 485 -9.17 -38.18 -12.98
C VAL A 485 -9.56 -38.88 -11.68
N PRO A 486 -9.53 -40.23 -11.58
CA PRO A 486 -9.66 -40.89 -10.29
C PRO A 486 -8.40 -40.61 -9.49
N MET A 487 -8.54 -39.94 -8.34
CA MET A 487 -7.43 -39.74 -7.40
C MET A 487 -6.98 -41.11 -6.87
N SER A 488 -5.79 -41.56 -7.26
CA SER A 488 -5.04 -42.55 -6.47
C SER A 488 -3.94 -41.82 -5.71
N ALA A 489 -4.01 -41.94 -4.39
CA ALA A 489 -3.10 -41.31 -3.45
C ALA A 489 -1.79 -42.12 -3.36
N SER A 490 -0.82 -41.83 -4.23
CA SER A 490 0.58 -42.19 -3.95
C SER A 490 1.59 -41.36 -4.76
N SER A 491 1.76 -40.09 -4.41
CA SER A 491 3.03 -39.38 -4.61
C SER A 491 3.11 -38.18 -3.66
N ARG A 492 4.33 -37.78 -3.29
CA ARG A 492 4.62 -36.91 -2.13
C ARG A 492 4.16 -35.45 -2.21
N HIS A 493 3.49 -35.02 -3.27
CA HIS A 493 2.63 -33.83 -3.28
C HIS A 493 1.57 -34.02 -4.38
N PRO A 494 0.31 -34.33 -4.06
CA PRO A 494 -0.74 -34.32 -5.07
C PRO A 494 -0.97 -32.87 -5.53
N ALA A 495 -0.77 -32.60 -6.82
CA ALA A 495 -1.27 -31.38 -7.43
C ALA A 495 -2.80 -31.39 -7.26
N LEU A 496 -3.34 -30.45 -6.48
CA LEU A 496 -4.78 -30.28 -6.38
C LEU A 496 -5.30 -29.76 -7.72
N CYS A 497 -6.17 -30.54 -8.38
CA CYS A 497 -7.07 -29.99 -9.38
C CYS A 497 -8.11 -29.12 -8.66
N CYS A 498 -7.89 -27.81 -8.58
CA CYS A 498 -8.97 -26.88 -8.27
C CYS A 498 -9.93 -26.84 -9.47
N LEU A 499 -11.25 -26.87 -9.19
CA LEU A 499 -12.26 -26.45 -10.16
C LEU A 499 -11.86 -25.08 -10.72
N CYS A 500 -11.96 -24.88 -12.04
CA CYS A 500 -11.76 -23.57 -12.67
C CYS A 500 -12.81 -22.57 -12.18
N ALA A 501 -12.64 -22.08 -10.96
CA ALA A 501 -13.47 -21.09 -10.29
C ALA A 501 -12.62 -19.82 -10.13
N GLY A 502 -12.33 -19.18 -11.26
CA GLY A 502 -12.14 -17.73 -11.44
C GLY A 502 -11.23 -16.92 -10.51
N THR A 503 -10.46 -17.49 -9.58
CA THR A 503 -9.75 -16.70 -8.57
C THR A 503 -8.25 -16.98 -8.44
N GLU A 504 -7.72 -18.04 -9.07
CA GLU A 504 -6.32 -18.20 -9.47
C GLU A 504 -6.12 -19.64 -10.03
N PRO A 505 -5.91 -19.83 -11.35
CA PRO A 505 -5.61 -21.16 -11.89
C PRO A 505 -4.12 -21.50 -11.83
N PRO A 506 -3.73 -22.77 -11.65
CA PRO A 506 -2.33 -23.19 -11.72
C PRO A 506 -1.80 -23.05 -13.16
N GLU A 507 -0.74 -22.26 -13.33
CA GLU A 507 -0.06 -22.04 -14.61
C GLU A 507 1.12 -23.02 -14.78
N VAL A 508 1.36 -23.47 -16.02
CA VAL A 508 2.45 -24.38 -16.36
C VAL A 508 3.24 -23.79 -17.52
N SER A 509 4.57 -23.82 -17.42
CA SER A 509 5.48 -23.50 -18.53
C SER A 509 6.23 -24.75 -18.96
N ARG A 510 6.46 -24.93 -20.26
CA ARG A 510 7.26 -26.04 -20.80
C ARG A 510 8.63 -25.55 -21.23
N GLN A 511 9.68 -26.07 -20.60
CA GLN A 511 11.06 -25.80 -21.00
C GLN A 511 11.51 -26.71 -22.16
N PRO A 512 12.46 -26.27 -23.01
CA PRO A 512 12.96 -27.06 -24.14
C PRO A 512 13.55 -28.44 -23.79
N SER A 513 13.93 -28.65 -22.53
CA SER A 513 14.50 -29.92 -22.03
C SER A 513 13.46 -30.87 -21.41
N GLU A 514 12.21 -30.44 -21.23
CA GLU A 514 11.18 -31.23 -20.54
C GLU A 514 10.29 -31.99 -21.54
N ARG A 515 10.29 -33.34 -21.43
CA ARG A 515 9.35 -34.20 -22.15
C ARG A 515 8.14 -34.50 -21.28
N TYR A 516 7.00 -33.94 -21.65
CA TYR A 516 5.69 -34.46 -21.26
C TYR A 516 5.09 -35.19 -22.48
N GLN A 517 4.69 -36.45 -22.30
CA GLN A 517 3.97 -37.20 -23.34
C GLN A 517 2.52 -36.70 -23.39
N TRP A 518 2.16 -36.01 -24.46
CA TRP A 518 0.77 -35.66 -24.76
C TRP A 518 0.29 -36.53 -25.92
N GLY A 519 -0.80 -37.28 -25.69
CA GLY A 519 -1.52 -37.98 -26.74
C GLY A 519 -2.33 -36.98 -27.57
N ALA A 520 -2.24 -37.10 -28.90
CA ALA A 520 -3.02 -36.31 -29.84
C ALA A 520 -4.52 -36.69 -29.78
N VAL A 521 -5.40 -35.69 -29.80
CA VAL A 521 -6.79 -35.80 -30.29
C VAL A 521 -7.07 -34.57 -31.13
#